data_AF-A0A371IQC3-F1
#
_entry.id   AF-A0A371IQC3-F1
#
_cell.length_a   1.000
_cell.length_b   1.000
_cell.length_c   1.000
_cell.angle_alpha   90.00
_cell.angle_beta   90.00
_cell.angle_gamma   90.00
#
_symmetry.space_group_name_H-M   'P 1'
#
loop_
_entity.id
_entity.type
_entity.pdbx_description
1 polymer ?
#
loop_
_entity_poly.entity_id
_entity_poly.type
_entity_poly.pdbx_seq_one_letter_code
_entity_poly.pdbx_strand_id
1 'polypeptide(L)'
;MKKIYIDFEMNMPNTRSKINTVNTDLIAIGAIQYDTNTKKLSKFKSLIKPITNSHIYPHIQELTQITNEELNNAPTYEEVMRKFKQWLGEFSEIQGIYTFGNLDLTCFNNTDKISSRKYNHPRFLNNIRDFFIDVKDKYLDCGIKCMNYISLKNLLEFANIEFKGDAHDPLNDAYNLFILDETLETNENIRELLIIQDLMKSPFINLNYQLSDKFETYKKYLYKQEGEYDLINLSIDVINTIMLYIQSLIDIDINSMDTIRDIKKKIDTIEKIKNIKNGYFYVLENVCLDMKDLLDDLMLYKLKPLEYKEELKNIINLFEDDLSYEGINKGINIYCK
;
A
#
# COMPACT_ATOMS: atom_id res chain seq x y z
N MET A 1 -10.58 -17.81 -16.11
CA MET A 1 -11.01 -17.19 -14.83
C MET A 1 -11.07 -15.69 -15.02
N LYS A 2 -11.83 -14.96 -14.21
CA LYS A 2 -12.07 -13.52 -14.34
C LYS A 2 -11.62 -12.81 -13.08
N LYS A 3 -10.78 -11.78 -13.23
CA LYS A 3 -10.45 -10.83 -12.16
C LYS A 3 -11.31 -9.59 -12.36
N ILE A 4 -11.98 -9.14 -11.29
CA ILE A 4 -12.83 -7.95 -11.32
C ILE A 4 -12.16 -6.88 -10.49
N TYR A 5 -11.88 -5.71 -11.04
CA TYR A 5 -11.39 -4.56 -10.29
C TYR A 5 -12.54 -3.59 -10.16
N ILE A 6 -12.80 -3.09 -8.97
CA ILE A 6 -13.95 -2.24 -8.67
C ILE A 6 -13.53 -1.04 -7.84
N ASP A 7 -14.14 0.08 -8.15
CA ASP A 7 -14.03 1.32 -7.40
C ASP A 7 -15.41 1.97 -7.31
N PHE A 8 -15.70 2.59 -6.17
CA PHE A 8 -16.94 3.31 -5.94
C PHE A 8 -16.69 4.75 -5.52
N GLU A 9 -17.50 5.65 -6.05
CA GLU A 9 -17.66 6.97 -5.47
C GLU A 9 -18.79 6.97 -4.45
N MET A 10 -18.57 7.66 -3.33
CA MET A 10 -19.57 7.72 -2.25
C MET A 10 -19.86 9.14 -1.79
N ASN A 11 -21.13 9.42 -1.52
CA ASN A 11 -21.56 10.65 -0.88
C ASN A 11 -21.43 10.51 0.65
N MET A 12 -20.40 11.14 1.24
CA MET A 12 -20.11 11.07 2.67
C MET A 12 -19.70 12.44 3.25
N PRO A 13 -19.92 12.70 4.55
CA PRO A 13 -19.49 13.93 5.19
C PRO A 13 -17.97 13.97 5.39
N ASN A 14 -17.40 15.17 5.46
CA ASN A 14 -15.95 15.40 5.54
C ASN A 14 -15.30 14.87 6.85
N THR A 15 -16.08 14.72 7.93
CA THR A 15 -15.56 14.15 9.18
C THR A 15 -15.52 12.62 9.09
N ARG A 16 -14.36 11.99 9.32
CA ARG A 16 -14.25 10.52 9.40
C ARG A 16 -14.44 10.05 10.84
N SER A 17 -15.68 9.81 11.24
CA SER A 17 -16.02 9.10 12.49
C SER A 17 -16.74 7.79 12.17
N LYS A 18 -16.70 6.78 13.06
CA LYS A 18 -17.44 5.52 12.85
C LYS A 18 -18.94 5.74 12.57
N ILE A 19 -19.52 6.81 13.11
CA ILE A 19 -20.92 7.22 12.92
C ILE A 19 -21.17 7.71 11.48
N ASN A 20 -20.16 8.28 10.81
CA ASN A 20 -20.30 8.87 9.48
C ASN A 20 -20.36 7.84 8.34
N THR A 21 -19.82 6.63 8.55
CA THR A 21 -19.95 5.49 7.62
C THR A 21 -21.40 4.99 7.47
N VAL A 22 -22.28 5.30 8.42
CA VAL A 22 -23.69 4.87 8.42
C VAL A 22 -24.56 5.74 7.50
N ASN A 23 -24.12 6.98 7.21
CA ASN A 23 -24.81 7.93 6.34
C ASN A 23 -24.05 8.09 5.01
N THR A 24 -23.61 6.96 4.44
CA THR A 24 -22.89 6.94 3.17
C THR A 24 -23.72 6.21 2.12
N ASP A 25 -23.98 6.88 1.01
CA ASP A 25 -24.59 6.30 -0.17
C ASP A 25 -23.53 6.13 -1.26
N LEU A 26 -23.49 4.96 -1.89
CA LEU A 26 -22.80 4.82 -3.17
C LEU A 26 -23.50 5.70 -4.20
N ILE A 27 -22.72 6.49 -4.93
CA ILE A 27 -23.22 7.41 -5.97
C ILE A 27 -22.71 7.07 -7.37
N ALA A 28 -21.63 6.31 -7.47
CA ALA A 28 -21.19 5.73 -8.72
C ALA A 28 -20.44 4.41 -8.48
N ILE A 29 -20.41 3.57 -9.52
CA ILE A 29 -19.64 2.33 -9.59
C ILE A 29 -18.89 2.31 -10.91
N GLY A 30 -17.64 1.92 -10.85
CA GLY A 30 -16.81 1.60 -12.00
C GLY A 30 -16.15 0.25 -11.79
N ALA A 31 -16.13 -0.58 -12.83
CA ALA A 31 -15.51 -1.88 -12.75
C ALA A 31 -14.88 -2.31 -14.07
N ILE A 32 -13.76 -3.02 -13.94
CA ILE A 32 -13.04 -3.68 -15.02
C ILE A 32 -13.05 -5.18 -14.77
N GLN A 33 -13.50 -5.94 -15.76
CA GLN A 33 -13.38 -7.39 -15.76
C GLN A 33 -12.27 -7.78 -16.73
N TYR A 34 -11.22 -8.43 -16.21
CA TYR A 34 -10.14 -9.01 -16.98
C TYR A 34 -10.31 -10.53 -17.03
N ASP A 35 -10.51 -11.06 -18.24
CA ASP A 35 -10.52 -12.50 -18.48
C ASP A 35 -9.08 -13.01 -18.68
N THR A 36 -8.60 -13.83 -17.75
CA THR A 36 -7.23 -14.33 -17.76
C THR A 36 -6.94 -15.28 -18.92
N ASN A 37 -7.97 -15.92 -19.49
CA ASN A 37 -7.84 -16.85 -20.61
C ASN A 37 -7.79 -16.09 -21.94
N THR A 38 -8.72 -15.16 -22.15
CA THR A 38 -8.84 -14.43 -23.44
C THR A 38 -8.07 -13.12 -23.47
N LYS A 39 -7.55 -12.65 -22.33
CA LYS A 39 -6.88 -11.35 -22.15
C LYS A 39 -7.75 -10.15 -22.52
N LYS A 40 -9.08 -10.34 -22.56
CA LYS A 40 -10.04 -9.28 -22.87
C LYS A 40 -10.44 -8.51 -21.63
N LEU A 41 -10.66 -7.21 -21.83
CA LEU A 41 -11.23 -6.32 -20.84
C LEU A 41 -12.70 -6.03 -21.17
N SER A 42 -13.56 -6.15 -20.17
CA SER A 42 -14.92 -5.65 -20.18
C SER A 42 -15.05 -4.53 -19.16
N LYS A 43 -15.94 -3.57 -19.40
CA LYS A 43 -16.11 -2.36 -18.58
C LYS A 43 -17.56 -2.26 -18.10
N PHE A 44 -17.74 -1.84 -16.86
CA PHE A 44 -19.04 -1.47 -16.29
C PHE A 44 -18.92 -0.13 -15.59
N LYS A 45 -19.85 0.78 -15.86
CA LYS A 45 -19.91 2.08 -15.20
C LYS A 45 -21.37 2.50 -15.05
N SER A 46 -21.74 3.01 -13.88
CA SER A 46 -23.06 3.59 -13.65
C SER A 46 -23.02 4.58 -12.52
N LEU A 47 -23.81 5.65 -12.64
CA LEU A 47 -24.25 6.42 -11.47
C LEU A 47 -25.28 5.59 -10.68
N ILE A 48 -25.43 5.91 -9.40
CA ILE A 48 -26.35 5.26 -8.47
C ILE A 48 -27.12 6.37 -7.76
N LYS A 49 -28.46 6.30 -7.81
CA LYS A 49 -29.32 7.22 -7.08
C LYS A 49 -29.15 7.03 -5.56
N PRO A 50 -28.82 8.09 -4.79
CA PRO A 50 -28.67 7.99 -3.34
C PRO A 50 -29.95 7.51 -2.64
N ILE A 51 -29.81 6.76 -1.55
CA ILE A 51 -30.93 6.15 -0.81
C ILE A 51 -31.33 6.99 0.42
N THR A 52 -30.33 7.56 1.10
CA THR A 52 -30.48 8.31 2.36
C THR A 52 -30.37 9.80 2.15
N ASN A 53 -29.30 10.28 1.50
CA ASN A 53 -29.03 11.69 1.32
C ASN A 53 -29.12 12.07 -0.16
N SER A 54 -30.20 12.75 -0.53
CA SER A 54 -30.43 13.19 -1.91
C SER A 54 -29.50 14.31 -2.38
N HIS A 55 -28.81 15.00 -1.47
CA HIS A 55 -27.91 16.09 -1.81
C HIS A 55 -26.44 15.65 -1.65
N ILE A 56 -25.66 15.79 -2.72
CA ILE A 56 -24.23 15.57 -2.70
C ILE A 56 -23.54 16.64 -1.85
N TYR A 57 -22.56 16.24 -1.04
CA TYR A 57 -21.74 17.20 -0.32
C TYR A 57 -20.83 17.99 -1.28
N PRO A 58 -20.63 19.30 -1.08
CA PRO A 58 -19.85 20.13 -2.01
C PRO A 58 -18.44 19.60 -2.31
N HIS A 59 -17.73 19.08 -1.29
CA HIS A 59 -16.40 18.51 -1.47
C HIS A 59 -16.40 17.21 -2.29
N ILE A 60 -17.47 16.39 -2.21
CA ILE A 60 -17.60 15.19 -3.05
C ILE A 60 -17.92 15.58 -4.49
N GLN A 61 -18.76 16.59 -4.70
CA GLN A 61 -19.02 17.14 -6.04
C GLN A 61 -17.77 17.76 -6.65
N GLU A 62 -16.94 18.46 -5.87
CA GLU A 62 -15.66 19.00 -6.34
C GLU A 62 -14.66 17.88 -6.73
N LEU A 63 -14.62 16.79 -5.96
CA LEU A 63 -13.74 15.66 -6.24
C LEU A 63 -14.18 14.86 -7.47
N THR A 64 -15.46 14.48 -7.52
CA THR A 64 -15.99 13.51 -8.51
C THR A 64 -16.59 14.18 -9.73
N GLN A 65 -16.84 15.50 -9.67
CA GLN A 65 -17.60 16.27 -10.67
C GLN A 65 -19.06 15.83 -10.86
N ILE A 66 -19.56 14.88 -10.03
CA ILE A 66 -20.94 14.40 -10.08
C ILE A 66 -21.88 15.45 -9.49
N THR A 67 -22.96 15.75 -10.20
CA THR A 67 -23.95 16.76 -9.79
C THR A 67 -25.21 16.14 -9.17
N ASN A 68 -25.95 16.94 -8.39
CA ASN A 68 -27.27 16.56 -7.88
C ASN A 68 -28.27 16.23 -9.01
N GLU A 69 -28.19 16.94 -10.14
CA GLU A 69 -29.07 16.70 -11.29
C GLU A 69 -28.85 15.31 -11.90
N GLU A 70 -27.58 14.94 -12.10
CA GLU A 70 -27.21 13.61 -12.59
C GLU A 70 -27.66 12.51 -11.63
N LEU A 71 -27.46 12.69 -10.31
CA LEU A 71 -27.89 11.71 -9.30
C LEU A 71 -29.40 11.58 -9.18
N ASN A 72 -30.16 12.67 -9.37
CA ASN A 72 -31.61 12.62 -9.36
C ASN A 72 -32.18 11.79 -10.52
N ASN A 73 -31.49 11.83 -11.67
CA ASN A 73 -31.82 11.10 -12.90
C ASN A 73 -31.13 9.72 -12.98
N ALA A 74 -30.24 9.39 -12.04
CA ALA A 74 -29.53 8.13 -12.00
C ALA A 74 -30.48 6.93 -11.72
N PRO A 75 -30.12 5.73 -12.22
CA PRO A 75 -30.84 4.49 -11.89
C PRO A 75 -30.75 4.18 -10.39
N THR A 76 -31.73 3.42 -9.88
CA THR A 76 -31.71 3.02 -8.47
C THR A 76 -30.62 1.98 -8.20
N TYR A 77 -30.21 1.86 -6.94
CA TYR A 77 -29.24 0.84 -6.52
C TYR A 77 -29.61 -0.56 -7.02
N GLU A 78 -30.87 -0.97 -6.92
CA GLU A 78 -31.34 -2.29 -7.34
C GLU A 78 -31.22 -2.51 -8.85
N GLU A 79 -31.53 -1.49 -9.65
CA GLU A 79 -31.38 -1.52 -11.11
C GLU A 79 -29.91 -1.69 -11.50
N VAL A 80 -29.03 -0.92 -10.87
CA VAL A 80 -27.59 -0.99 -11.10
C VAL A 80 -27.04 -2.34 -10.68
N MET A 81 -27.37 -2.84 -9.48
CA MET A 81 -26.90 -4.14 -9.00
C MET A 81 -27.41 -5.30 -9.85
N ARG A 82 -28.64 -5.22 -10.41
CA ARG A 82 -29.14 -6.24 -11.34
C ARG A 82 -28.33 -6.26 -12.64
N LYS A 83 -28.03 -5.09 -13.22
CA LYS A 83 -27.18 -4.97 -14.41
C LYS A 83 -25.75 -5.42 -14.11
N PHE A 84 -25.21 -5.04 -12.95
CA PHE A 84 -23.88 -5.44 -12.51
C PHE A 84 -23.77 -6.96 -12.33
N LYS A 85 -24.79 -7.60 -11.73
CA LYS A 85 -24.88 -9.06 -11.63
C LYS A 85 -24.81 -9.74 -13.00
N GLN A 86 -25.58 -9.23 -13.96
CA GLN A 86 -25.59 -9.78 -15.32
C GLN A 86 -24.23 -9.61 -16.00
N TRP A 87 -23.58 -8.47 -15.78
CA TRP A 87 -22.24 -8.20 -16.32
C TRP A 87 -21.13 -9.06 -15.69
N LEU A 88 -21.22 -9.36 -14.38
CA LEU A 88 -20.29 -10.28 -13.71
C LEU A 88 -20.32 -11.67 -14.37
N GLY A 89 -21.49 -12.12 -14.83
CA GLY A 89 -21.68 -13.43 -15.44
C GLY A 89 -21.69 -14.55 -14.39
N GLU A 90 -21.08 -15.69 -14.72
CA GLU A 90 -21.04 -16.85 -13.83
C GLU A 90 -20.03 -16.66 -12.69
N PHE A 91 -20.51 -16.79 -11.44
CA PHE A 91 -19.65 -16.59 -10.26
C PHE A 91 -18.55 -17.65 -10.12
N SER A 92 -18.76 -18.87 -10.65
CA SER A 92 -17.74 -19.92 -10.72
C SER A 92 -16.51 -19.52 -11.55
N GLU A 93 -16.65 -18.53 -12.43
CA GLU A 93 -15.53 -18.04 -13.24
C GLU A 93 -14.79 -16.89 -12.56
N ILE A 94 -15.29 -16.34 -11.45
CA ILE A 94 -14.68 -15.20 -10.74
C ILE A 94 -13.55 -15.71 -9.84
N GLN A 95 -12.35 -15.19 -10.08
CA GLN A 95 -11.18 -15.44 -9.24
C GLN A 95 -11.18 -14.54 -8.00
N GLY A 96 -11.59 -13.28 -8.17
CA GLY A 96 -11.59 -12.28 -7.11
C GLY A 96 -12.15 -10.94 -7.58
N ILE A 97 -12.62 -10.15 -6.61
CA ILE A 97 -13.09 -8.78 -6.76
C ILE A 97 -12.14 -7.88 -5.97
N TYR A 98 -11.31 -7.14 -6.68
CA TYR A 98 -10.18 -6.39 -6.16
C TYR A 98 -10.56 -4.92 -5.93
N THR A 99 -10.26 -4.41 -4.74
CA THR A 99 -10.43 -2.99 -4.35
C THR A 99 -9.09 -2.40 -3.90
N PHE A 100 -8.98 -1.06 -3.87
CA PHE A 100 -7.79 -0.36 -3.37
C PHE A 100 -7.95 0.12 -1.92
N GLY A 101 -8.19 -0.83 -1.02
CA GLY A 101 -8.54 -0.57 0.37
C GLY A 101 -9.89 -1.17 0.78
N ASN A 102 -10.17 -1.12 2.08
CA ASN A 102 -11.39 -1.69 2.67
C ASN A 102 -12.61 -0.75 2.65
N LEU A 103 -12.45 0.50 2.24
CA LEU A 103 -13.50 1.52 2.31
C LEU A 103 -14.65 1.18 1.35
N ASP A 104 -14.34 0.77 0.12
CA ASP A 104 -15.30 0.34 -0.89
C ASP A 104 -16.23 -0.75 -0.38
N LEU A 105 -15.66 -1.86 0.13
CA LEU A 105 -16.44 -2.97 0.66
C LEU A 105 -17.28 -2.55 1.87
N THR A 106 -16.74 -1.67 2.73
CA THR A 106 -17.45 -1.16 3.90
C THR A 106 -18.67 -0.33 3.50
N CYS A 107 -18.49 0.62 2.59
CA CYS A 107 -19.56 1.49 2.09
C CYS A 107 -20.58 0.70 1.28
N PHE A 108 -20.13 -0.22 0.43
CA PHE A 108 -21.02 -1.10 -0.33
C PHE A 108 -21.89 -1.96 0.57
N ASN A 109 -21.31 -2.53 1.63
CA ASN A 109 -22.06 -3.28 2.63
C ASN A 109 -23.14 -2.43 3.33
N ASN A 110 -22.84 -1.16 3.59
CA ASN A 110 -23.79 -0.25 4.23
C ASN A 110 -24.93 0.14 3.30
N THR A 111 -24.64 0.59 2.07
CA THR A 111 -25.67 0.93 1.08
C THR A 111 -26.54 -0.28 0.73
N ASP A 112 -25.95 -1.47 0.52
CA ASP A 112 -26.69 -2.72 0.28
C ASP A 112 -27.66 -3.05 1.41
N LYS A 113 -27.22 -2.90 2.66
CA LYS A 113 -28.04 -3.13 3.87
C LYS A 113 -29.18 -2.12 4.00
N ILE A 114 -28.92 -0.85 3.70
CA ILE A 114 -29.94 0.21 3.74
C ILE A 114 -30.98 -0.02 2.65
N SER A 115 -30.55 -0.28 1.41
CA SER A 115 -31.44 -0.59 0.28
C SER A 115 -32.32 -1.79 0.59
N SER A 116 -31.72 -2.88 1.06
CA SER A 116 -32.41 -4.13 1.40
C SER A 116 -33.53 -3.91 2.43
N ARG A 117 -33.26 -3.10 3.47
CA ARG A 117 -34.25 -2.77 4.51
C ARG A 117 -35.35 -1.85 4.02
N LYS A 118 -35.01 -0.83 3.23
CA LYS A 118 -35.95 0.20 2.76
C LYS A 118 -36.92 -0.34 1.71
N TYR A 119 -36.43 -1.19 0.82
CA TYR A 119 -37.18 -1.67 -0.34
C TYR A 119 -37.48 -3.19 -0.30
N ASN A 120 -37.17 -3.85 0.82
CA ASN A 120 -37.51 -5.25 1.10
C ASN A 120 -37.01 -6.25 0.03
N HIS A 121 -35.74 -6.14 -0.35
CA HIS A 121 -35.07 -7.06 -1.28
C HIS A 121 -33.90 -7.78 -0.60
N PRO A 122 -33.48 -8.97 -1.09
CA PRO A 122 -32.30 -9.65 -0.56
C PRO A 122 -31.02 -8.84 -0.82
N ARG A 123 -30.04 -9.00 0.07
CA ARG A 123 -28.73 -8.35 -0.02
C ARG A 123 -27.92 -8.90 -1.19
N PHE A 124 -27.49 -8.02 -2.09
CA PHE A 124 -26.68 -8.40 -3.25
C PHE A 124 -25.29 -8.84 -2.81
N LEU A 125 -24.68 -8.09 -1.89
CA LEU A 125 -23.31 -8.33 -1.43
C LEU A 125 -23.12 -9.73 -0.84
N ASN A 126 -24.15 -10.32 -0.22
CA ASN A 126 -24.08 -11.69 0.32
C ASN A 126 -23.67 -12.74 -0.72
N ASN A 127 -23.90 -12.49 -2.01
CA ASN A 127 -23.56 -13.44 -3.08
C ASN A 127 -22.11 -13.32 -3.54
N ILE A 128 -21.44 -12.20 -3.25
CA ILE A 128 -20.11 -11.90 -3.80
C ILE A 128 -19.07 -11.50 -2.75
N ARG A 129 -19.48 -11.41 -1.47
CA ARG A 129 -18.65 -10.95 -0.36
C ARG A 129 -17.33 -11.72 -0.26
N ASP A 130 -17.39 -13.03 -0.40
CA ASP A 130 -16.23 -13.91 -0.21
C ASP A 130 -15.23 -13.84 -1.37
N PHE A 131 -15.57 -13.16 -2.47
CA PHE A 131 -14.63 -12.90 -3.57
C PHE A 131 -13.80 -11.63 -3.36
N PHE A 132 -14.13 -10.77 -2.39
CA PHE A 132 -13.42 -9.50 -2.22
C PHE A 132 -11.98 -9.69 -1.74
N ILE A 133 -11.06 -8.99 -2.39
CA ILE A 133 -9.62 -8.99 -2.07
C ILE A 133 -9.17 -7.53 -2.02
N ASP A 134 -8.58 -7.12 -0.89
CA ASP A 134 -7.90 -5.83 -0.82
C ASP A 134 -6.52 -5.98 -1.48
N VAL A 135 -6.28 -5.21 -2.54
CA VAL A 135 -4.99 -5.20 -3.24
C VAL A 135 -3.86 -4.78 -2.32
N LYS A 136 -4.12 -3.91 -1.33
CA LYS A 136 -3.10 -3.50 -0.35
C LYS A 136 -2.66 -4.69 0.49
N ASP A 137 -3.60 -5.45 1.05
CA ASP A 137 -3.31 -6.64 1.86
C ASP A 137 -2.52 -7.68 1.07
N LYS A 138 -2.91 -7.95 -0.19
CA LYS A 138 -2.20 -8.85 -1.10
C LYS A 138 -0.70 -8.55 -1.18
N TYR A 139 -0.31 -7.29 -1.24
CA TYR A 139 1.08 -6.88 -1.41
C TYR A 139 1.80 -6.48 -0.11
N LEU A 140 1.06 -6.23 0.97
CA LEU A 140 1.64 -6.07 2.31
C LEU A 140 2.36 -7.36 2.75
N ASP A 141 1.78 -8.52 2.44
CA ASP A 141 2.42 -9.82 2.70
C ASP A 141 3.74 -9.98 1.94
N CYS A 142 3.83 -9.36 0.76
CA CYS A 142 5.03 -9.29 -0.06
C CYS A 142 6.06 -8.25 0.43
N GLY A 143 5.75 -7.48 1.47
CA GLY A 143 6.64 -6.47 2.05
C GLY A 143 6.43 -5.04 1.56
N ILE A 144 5.47 -4.77 0.69
CA ILE A 144 5.21 -3.43 0.13
C ILE A 144 4.28 -2.65 1.07
N LYS A 145 4.84 -2.03 2.11
CA LYS A 145 4.04 -1.26 3.10
C LYS A 145 3.60 0.09 2.55
N CYS A 146 4.27 0.58 1.51
CA CYS A 146 4.00 1.90 0.98
C CYS A 146 2.60 2.09 0.38
N MET A 147 1.92 1.01 -0.02
CA MET A 147 0.54 1.07 -0.52
C MET A 147 -0.48 1.58 0.50
N ASN A 148 -0.16 1.53 1.80
CA ASN A 148 -1.04 2.03 2.83
C ASN A 148 -1.05 3.56 2.94
N TYR A 149 -0.04 4.23 2.38
CA TYR A 149 0.11 5.68 2.52
C TYR A 149 0.41 6.41 1.20
N ILE A 150 0.67 5.69 0.10
CA ILE A 150 0.79 6.25 -1.25
C ILE A 150 -0.54 6.03 -1.98
N SER A 151 -1.01 7.06 -2.69
CA SER A 151 -2.22 6.97 -3.52
C SER A 151 -2.01 6.05 -4.72
N LEU A 152 -3.10 5.52 -5.30
CA LEU A 152 -3.06 4.71 -6.52
C LEU A 152 -2.30 5.43 -7.65
N LYS A 153 -2.60 6.72 -7.86
CA LYS A 153 -1.93 7.57 -8.85
C LYS A 153 -0.41 7.62 -8.65
N ASN A 154 0.03 7.87 -7.42
CA ASN A 154 1.46 7.98 -7.14
C ASN A 154 2.16 6.62 -7.20
N LEU A 155 1.49 5.50 -6.85
CA LEU A 155 2.05 4.17 -7.04
C LEU A 155 2.29 3.84 -8.53
N LEU A 156 1.37 4.23 -9.40
CA LEU A 156 1.55 4.11 -10.86
C LEU A 156 2.70 4.97 -11.36
N GLU A 157 2.81 6.21 -10.87
CA GLU A 157 3.94 7.09 -11.16
C GLU A 157 5.28 6.46 -10.71
N PHE A 158 5.31 5.87 -9.51
CA PHE A 158 6.48 5.12 -9.03
C PHE A 158 6.82 3.97 -9.95
N ALA A 159 5.84 3.30 -10.55
CA ALA A 159 6.02 2.24 -11.55
C ALA A 159 6.32 2.75 -12.97
N ASN A 160 6.52 4.07 -13.14
CA ASN A 160 6.70 4.75 -14.42
C ASN A 160 5.54 4.52 -15.40
N ILE A 161 4.32 4.51 -14.87
CA ILE A 161 3.07 4.35 -15.62
C ILE A 161 2.22 5.60 -15.44
N GLU A 162 1.80 6.19 -16.57
CA GLU A 162 0.88 7.32 -16.56
C GLU A 162 -0.53 6.87 -16.16
N PHE A 163 -1.12 7.58 -15.20
CA PHE A 163 -2.51 7.38 -14.80
C PHE A 163 -3.43 7.75 -15.96
N LYS A 164 -4.30 6.83 -16.38
CA LYS A 164 -5.19 7.07 -17.53
C LYS A 164 -6.54 7.61 -17.10
N GLY A 165 -6.96 8.71 -17.72
CA GLY A 165 -8.23 9.38 -17.45
C GLY A 165 -8.18 10.24 -16.20
N ASP A 166 -9.36 10.68 -15.75
CA ASP A 166 -9.51 11.53 -14.59
C ASP A 166 -9.51 10.70 -13.30
N ALA A 167 -8.81 11.19 -12.27
CA ALA A 167 -8.88 10.62 -10.92
C ALA A 167 -10.23 10.95 -10.29
N HIS A 168 -10.75 10.07 -9.42
CA HIS A 168 -12.11 10.12 -8.88
C HIS A 168 -13.21 9.92 -9.94
N ASP A 169 -12.83 9.28 -11.05
CA ASP A 169 -13.75 8.63 -11.96
C ASP A 169 -13.66 7.11 -11.69
N PRO A 170 -14.74 6.47 -11.23
CA PRO A 170 -14.62 5.12 -10.68
C PRO A 170 -14.24 4.08 -11.74
N LEU A 171 -14.52 4.35 -13.03
CA LEU A 171 -14.10 3.43 -14.10
C LEU A 171 -12.61 3.60 -14.40
N ASN A 172 -12.10 4.83 -14.38
CA ASN A 172 -10.68 5.10 -14.56
C ASN A 172 -9.89 4.56 -13.37
N ASP A 173 -10.34 4.78 -12.13
CA ASP A 173 -9.68 4.25 -10.93
C ASP A 173 -9.67 2.72 -10.93
N ALA A 174 -10.79 2.05 -11.27
CA ALA A 174 -10.81 0.58 -11.43
C ALA A 174 -9.84 0.08 -12.53
N TYR A 175 -9.69 0.82 -13.64
CA TYR A 175 -8.74 0.48 -14.69
C TYR A 175 -7.29 0.68 -14.26
N ASN A 176 -6.98 1.78 -13.60
CA ASN A 176 -5.65 2.06 -13.09
C ASN A 176 -5.25 1.07 -11.97
N LEU A 177 -6.21 0.62 -11.15
CA LEU A 177 -5.99 -0.46 -10.19
C LEU A 177 -5.64 -1.79 -10.87
N PHE A 178 -6.35 -2.15 -11.95
CA PHE A 178 -6.01 -3.31 -12.77
C PHE A 178 -4.58 -3.23 -13.31
N ILE A 179 -4.19 -2.08 -13.88
CA ILE A 179 -2.85 -1.87 -14.43
C ILE A 179 -1.78 -1.97 -13.35
N LEU A 180 -2.02 -1.39 -12.17
CA LEU A 180 -1.10 -1.52 -11.04
C LEU A 180 -0.95 -2.98 -10.63
N ASP A 181 -2.05 -3.73 -10.47
CA ASP A 181 -2.01 -5.12 -10.07
C ASP A 181 -1.30 -6.02 -11.11
N GLU A 182 -1.58 -5.84 -12.40
CA GLU A 182 -0.91 -6.57 -13.48
C GLU A 182 0.59 -6.27 -13.52
N THR A 183 0.97 -5.01 -13.32
CA THR A 183 2.38 -4.58 -13.25
C THR A 183 3.08 -5.23 -12.07
N LEU A 184 2.47 -5.20 -10.89
CA LEU A 184 3.06 -5.76 -9.69
C LEU A 184 3.07 -7.29 -9.68
N GLU A 185 2.17 -7.97 -10.38
CA GLU A 185 2.27 -9.43 -10.53
C GLU A 185 3.45 -9.82 -11.43
N THR A 186 3.70 -9.06 -12.49
CA THR A 186 4.62 -9.44 -13.57
C THR A 186 6.03 -8.86 -13.43
N ASN A 187 6.21 -7.78 -12.66
CA ASN A 187 7.48 -7.06 -12.58
C ASN A 187 8.07 -7.08 -11.16
N GLU A 188 9.06 -7.96 -10.94
CA GLU A 188 9.79 -8.09 -9.67
C GLU A 188 10.53 -6.81 -9.30
N ASN A 189 11.19 -6.15 -10.26
CA ASN A 189 11.97 -4.94 -10.01
C ASN A 189 11.09 -3.78 -9.48
N ILE A 190 9.86 -3.64 -9.97
CA ILE A 190 8.91 -2.64 -9.45
C ILE A 190 8.50 -2.98 -8.01
N ARG A 191 8.26 -4.26 -7.71
CA ARG A 191 7.96 -4.68 -6.33
C ARG A 191 9.12 -4.33 -5.41
N GLU A 192 10.35 -4.70 -5.78
CA GLU A 192 11.55 -4.40 -5.01
C GLU A 192 11.74 -2.89 -4.80
N LEU A 193 11.54 -2.07 -5.84
CA LEU A 193 11.55 -0.61 -5.74
C LEU A 193 10.56 -0.10 -4.70
N LEU A 194 9.32 -0.61 -4.70
CA LEU A 194 8.28 -0.20 -3.75
C LEU A 194 8.53 -0.68 -2.33
N ILE A 195 9.24 -1.81 -2.13
CA ILE A 195 9.70 -2.23 -0.80
C ILE A 195 10.77 -1.26 -0.30
N ILE A 196 11.74 -0.89 -1.14
CA ILE A 196 12.80 0.07 -0.76
C ILE A 196 12.22 1.47 -0.49
N GLN A 197 11.15 1.86 -1.19
CA GLN A 197 10.43 3.13 -0.95
C GLN A 197 9.95 3.29 0.50
N ASP A 198 9.73 2.20 1.25
CA ASP A 198 9.38 2.27 2.68
C ASP A 198 10.52 2.82 3.56
N LEU A 199 11.75 2.79 3.08
CA LEU A 199 12.92 3.41 3.72
C LEU A 199 13.09 4.89 3.36
N MET A 200 12.35 5.42 2.39
CA MET A 200 12.41 6.85 1.99
C MET A 200 11.57 7.73 2.93
N LYS A 201 11.66 7.47 4.24
CA LYS A 201 10.91 8.13 5.30
C LYS A 201 11.74 8.28 6.55
N SER A 202 11.26 9.14 7.46
CA SER A 202 11.82 9.24 8.80
C SER A 202 11.78 7.86 9.51
N PRO A 203 12.85 7.49 10.26
CA PRO A 203 14.04 8.30 10.54
C PRO A 203 15.16 8.19 9.49
N PHE A 204 15.10 7.24 8.57
CA PHE A 204 16.21 6.89 7.67
C PHE A 204 16.72 8.07 6.83
N ILE A 205 15.83 8.82 6.17
CA ILE A 205 16.22 9.97 5.35
C ILE A 205 16.78 11.15 6.17
N ASN A 206 16.49 11.20 7.48
CA ASN A 206 17.06 12.22 8.36
C ASN A 206 18.49 11.84 8.77
N LEU A 207 18.79 10.54 8.81
CA LEU A 207 20.11 10.01 9.12
C LEU A 207 21.03 10.03 7.90
N ASN A 208 20.49 9.76 6.71
CA ASN A 208 21.20 9.87 5.43
C ASN A 208 20.40 10.73 4.44
N TYR A 209 20.70 12.04 4.44
CA TYR A 209 20.00 13.02 3.61
C TYR A 209 20.18 12.80 2.10
N GLN A 210 21.24 12.09 1.67
CA GLN A 210 21.49 11.80 0.27
C GLN A 210 20.71 10.58 -0.23
N LEU A 211 20.11 9.78 0.66
CA LEU A 211 19.46 8.52 0.28
C LEU A 211 18.31 8.75 -0.71
N SER A 212 17.52 9.80 -0.52
CA SER A 212 16.43 10.15 -1.43
C SER A 212 16.94 10.47 -2.84
N ASP A 213 18.00 11.27 -2.97
CA ASP A 213 18.57 11.64 -4.27
C ASP A 213 19.17 10.42 -5.00
N LYS A 214 19.79 9.52 -4.23
CA LYS A 214 20.33 8.25 -4.71
C LYS A 214 19.23 7.30 -5.17
N PHE A 215 18.13 7.23 -4.43
CA PHE A 215 16.95 6.47 -4.80
C PHE A 215 16.31 7.00 -6.10
N GLU A 216 16.23 8.32 -6.28
CA GLU A 216 15.81 8.94 -7.56
C GLU A 216 16.76 8.60 -8.71
N THR A 217 18.06 8.56 -8.46
CA THR A 217 19.07 8.17 -9.46
C THR A 217 18.90 6.70 -9.87
N TYR A 218 18.67 5.81 -8.91
CA TYR A 218 18.35 4.40 -9.19
C TYR A 218 17.06 4.25 -10.01
N LYS A 219 16.00 5.02 -9.72
CA LYS A 219 14.77 4.98 -10.55
C LYS A 219 15.06 5.35 -12.01
N LYS A 220 15.91 6.33 -12.28
CA LYS A 220 16.32 6.69 -13.65
C LYS A 220 17.08 5.56 -14.33
N TYR A 221 18.00 4.92 -13.61
CA TYR A 221 18.69 3.73 -14.11
C TYR A 221 17.70 2.61 -14.43
N LEU A 222 16.80 2.28 -13.49
CA LEU A 222 15.82 1.19 -13.63
C LEU A 222 14.92 1.39 -14.85
N TYR A 223 14.45 2.61 -15.11
CA TYR A 223 13.50 2.89 -16.17
C TYR A 223 14.10 3.24 -17.52
N LYS A 224 15.29 3.83 -17.54
CA LYS A 224 15.86 4.41 -18.76
C LYS A 224 17.27 3.89 -19.06
N GLN A 225 17.85 3.07 -18.20
CA GLN A 225 19.27 2.69 -18.24
C GLN A 225 20.19 3.93 -18.29
N GLU A 226 19.77 5.02 -17.64
CA GLU A 226 20.56 6.24 -17.54
C GLU A 226 21.60 6.10 -16.42
N GLY A 227 22.88 6.16 -16.78
CA GLY A 227 24.00 6.09 -15.84
C GLY A 227 24.35 4.67 -15.38
N GLU A 228 25.16 4.58 -14.34
CA GLU A 228 25.71 3.30 -13.82
C GLU A 228 25.23 2.99 -12.39
N TYR A 229 24.32 3.79 -11.83
CA TYR A 229 23.84 3.65 -10.46
C TYR A 229 22.69 2.63 -10.38
N ASP A 230 23.07 1.36 -10.39
CA ASP A 230 22.16 0.22 -10.32
C ASP A 230 21.73 -0.14 -8.88
N LEU A 231 21.05 -1.29 -8.74
CA LEU A 231 20.56 -1.79 -7.45
C LEU A 231 21.69 -2.21 -6.50
N ILE A 232 22.87 -2.59 -7.01
CA ILE A 232 24.03 -2.92 -6.18
C ILE A 232 24.49 -1.65 -5.46
N ASN A 233 24.64 -0.55 -6.20
CA ASN A 233 25.01 0.74 -5.63
C ASN A 233 23.98 1.22 -4.58
N LEU A 234 22.69 1.16 -4.92
CA LEU A 234 21.62 1.53 -3.99
C LEU A 234 21.62 0.66 -2.73
N SER A 235 21.89 -0.65 -2.86
CA SER A 235 21.90 -1.56 -1.71
C SER A 235 22.94 -1.15 -0.66
N ILE A 236 24.13 -0.73 -1.09
CA ILE A 236 25.19 -0.24 -0.20
C ILE A 236 24.72 1.00 0.57
N ASP A 237 24.07 1.94 -0.12
CA ASP A 237 23.58 3.17 0.50
C ASP A 237 22.42 2.94 1.48
N VAL A 238 21.54 1.99 1.16
CA VAL A 238 20.48 1.54 2.06
C VAL A 238 21.07 0.88 3.31
N ILE A 239 22.02 -0.04 3.13
CA ILE A 239 22.70 -0.75 4.23
C ILE A 239 23.44 0.22 5.15
N ASN A 240 24.19 1.18 4.59
CA ASN A 240 24.85 2.22 5.36
C ASN A 240 23.85 3.07 6.17
N THR A 241 22.69 3.37 5.58
CA THR A 241 21.62 4.10 6.30
C THR A 241 21.03 3.27 7.44
N ILE A 242 20.89 1.97 7.26
CA ILE A 242 20.42 1.05 8.30
C ILE A 242 21.45 0.95 9.43
N MET A 243 22.75 0.88 9.12
CA MET A 243 23.81 0.94 10.11
C MET A 243 23.72 2.22 10.95
N LEU A 244 23.57 3.39 10.31
CA LEU A 244 23.37 4.67 11.02
C LEU A 244 22.11 4.64 11.90
N TYR A 245 21.03 4.02 11.42
CA TYR A 245 19.81 3.87 12.21
C TYR A 245 20.05 3.01 13.45
N ILE A 246 20.66 1.83 13.33
CA ILE A 246 20.93 0.93 14.47
C ILE A 246 21.87 1.62 15.47
N GLN A 247 22.91 2.31 14.99
CA GLN A 247 23.81 3.10 15.84
C GLN A 247 23.07 4.20 16.60
N SER A 248 22.07 4.84 15.99
CA SER A 248 21.25 5.88 16.64
C SER A 248 20.41 5.33 17.80
N LEU A 249 20.24 4.00 17.90
CA LEU A 249 19.45 3.36 18.95
C LEU A 249 20.22 3.23 20.28
N ILE A 250 21.54 3.42 20.31
CA ILE A 250 22.37 3.18 21.52
C ILE A 250 21.88 3.95 22.75
N ASP A 251 21.44 5.20 22.56
CA ASP A 251 21.11 6.11 23.66
C ASP A 251 19.60 6.38 23.80
N ILE A 252 18.74 5.49 23.30
CA ILE A 252 17.29 5.64 23.43
C ILE A 252 16.79 5.40 24.86
N ASP A 253 15.58 5.89 25.15
CA ASP A 253 14.86 5.51 26.35
C ASP A 253 14.16 4.16 26.17
N ILE A 254 14.79 3.09 26.66
CA ILE A 254 14.27 1.73 26.63
C ILE A 254 13.05 1.49 27.52
N ASN A 255 12.67 2.43 28.39
CA ASN A 255 11.46 2.28 29.21
C ASN A 255 10.20 2.71 28.46
N SER A 256 10.36 3.40 27.33
CA SER A 256 9.27 3.86 26.50
C SER A 256 8.77 2.73 25.59
N MET A 257 7.68 2.06 26.00
CA MET A 257 7.05 0.99 25.22
C MET A 257 6.66 1.43 23.81
N ASP A 258 6.27 2.70 23.62
CA ASP A 258 5.93 3.23 22.31
C ASP A 258 7.18 3.38 21.43
N THR A 259 8.32 3.75 22.02
CA THR A 259 9.62 3.79 21.33
C THR A 259 10.04 2.38 20.87
N ILE A 260 9.99 1.39 21.76
CA ILE A 260 10.33 0.00 21.41
C ILE A 260 9.41 -0.53 20.30
N ARG A 261 8.11 -0.27 20.39
CA ARG A 261 7.14 -0.67 19.34
C ARG A 261 7.42 0.01 18.01
N ASP A 262 7.82 1.28 18.00
CA ASP A 262 8.20 1.97 16.76
C ASP A 262 9.45 1.34 16.15
N ILE A 263 10.49 1.08 16.96
CA ILE A 263 11.72 0.42 16.51
C ILE A 263 11.40 -0.95 15.94
N LYS A 264 10.59 -1.77 16.62
CA LYS A 264 10.17 -3.08 16.11
C LYS A 264 9.53 -2.98 14.73
N LYS A 265 8.63 -2.01 14.51
CA LYS A 265 8.03 -1.78 13.18
C LYS A 265 9.05 -1.38 12.12
N LYS A 266 10.10 -0.63 12.49
CA LYS A 266 11.19 -0.25 11.58
C LYS A 266 12.08 -1.44 11.24
N ILE A 267 12.43 -2.27 12.22
CA ILE A 267 13.14 -3.55 11.99
C ILE A 267 12.30 -4.47 11.10
N ASP A 268 10.98 -4.57 11.31
CA ASP A 268 10.08 -5.32 10.44
C ASP A 268 9.99 -4.73 9.02
N THR A 269 10.35 -3.47 8.79
CA THR A 269 10.46 -2.88 7.44
C THR A 269 11.81 -3.24 6.83
N ILE A 270 12.89 -3.16 7.60
CA ILE A 270 14.24 -3.54 7.16
C ILE A 270 14.31 -5.03 6.82
N GLU A 271 13.65 -5.90 7.58
CA GLU A 271 13.66 -7.34 7.27
C GLU A 271 13.05 -7.62 5.89
N LYS A 272 12.06 -6.85 5.44
CA LYS A 272 11.37 -7.10 4.16
C LYS A 272 12.27 -6.88 2.94
N ILE A 273 13.32 -6.06 3.05
CA ILE A 273 14.27 -5.86 1.94
C ILE A 273 15.31 -6.98 1.84
N LYS A 274 15.52 -7.82 2.87
CA LYS A 274 16.60 -8.83 2.87
C LYS A 274 16.50 -9.85 1.74
N ASN A 275 15.28 -10.09 1.23
CA ASN A 275 15.00 -11.08 0.19
C ASN A 275 15.12 -10.54 -1.24
N ILE A 276 15.49 -9.26 -1.40
CA ILE A 276 15.76 -8.66 -2.71
C ILE A 276 17.03 -9.32 -3.26
N LYS A 277 16.92 -10.03 -4.38
CA LYS A 277 17.97 -10.96 -4.87
C LYS A 277 19.21 -10.25 -5.40
N ASN A 278 19.06 -9.01 -5.85
CA ASN A 278 20.12 -8.22 -6.47
C ASN A 278 20.68 -7.22 -5.45
N GLY A 279 22.01 -7.16 -5.34
CA GLY A 279 22.72 -6.32 -4.37
C GLY A 279 23.03 -7.06 -3.06
N TYR A 280 23.38 -6.31 -2.04
CA TYR A 280 23.93 -6.83 -0.78
C TYR A 280 22.89 -7.00 0.33
N PHE A 281 21.58 -6.95 0.04
CA PHE A 281 20.55 -6.91 1.09
C PHE A 281 20.51 -8.14 2.01
N TYR A 282 21.04 -9.28 1.57
CA TYR A 282 21.11 -10.51 2.38
C TYR A 282 21.93 -10.34 3.66
N VAL A 283 22.89 -9.40 3.70
CA VAL A 283 23.69 -9.11 4.91
C VAL A 283 22.83 -8.59 6.07
N LEU A 284 21.60 -8.14 5.78
CA LEU A 284 20.66 -7.66 6.79
C LEU A 284 20.00 -8.80 7.58
N GLU A 285 20.16 -10.05 7.17
CA GLU A 285 19.50 -11.18 7.80
C GLU A 285 19.86 -11.33 9.29
N ASN A 286 21.16 -11.45 9.60
CA ASN A 286 21.64 -11.67 10.96
C ASN A 286 21.26 -10.50 11.87
N VAL A 287 21.59 -9.27 11.44
CA VAL A 287 21.31 -8.08 12.24
C VAL A 287 19.80 -7.89 12.50
N CYS A 288 18.93 -8.27 11.56
CA CYS A 288 17.49 -8.22 11.81
C CYS A 288 17.04 -9.25 12.85
N LEU A 289 17.60 -10.46 12.83
CA LEU A 289 17.31 -11.51 13.81
C LEU A 289 17.78 -11.06 15.21
N ASP A 290 19.03 -10.64 15.32
CA ASP A 290 19.62 -10.22 16.59
C ASP A 290 18.86 -9.01 17.18
N MET A 291 18.48 -8.03 16.33
CA MET A 291 17.69 -6.89 16.78
C MET A 291 16.29 -7.29 17.23
N LYS A 292 15.66 -8.29 16.62
CA LYS A 292 14.35 -8.77 17.04
C LYS A 292 14.42 -9.48 18.38
N ASP A 293 15.43 -10.31 18.59
CA ASP A 293 15.67 -10.99 19.87
C ASP A 293 15.89 -9.97 20.99
N LEU A 294 16.75 -8.97 20.76
CA LEU A 294 16.97 -7.85 21.71
C LEU A 294 15.68 -7.09 22.03
N LEU A 295 14.84 -6.81 21.03
CA LEU A 295 13.58 -6.09 21.22
C LEU A 295 12.53 -6.93 21.95
N ASP A 296 12.47 -8.23 21.69
CA ASP A 296 11.59 -9.15 22.39
C ASP A 296 12.04 -9.31 23.84
N ASP A 297 13.35 -9.36 24.08
CA ASP A 297 13.90 -9.37 25.42
C ASP A 297 13.55 -8.09 26.17
N LEU A 298 13.64 -6.91 25.56
CA LEU A 298 13.19 -5.65 26.18
C LEU A 298 11.69 -5.64 26.52
N MET A 299 10.85 -6.33 25.74
CA MET A 299 9.40 -6.39 25.98
C MET A 299 9.02 -7.42 27.05
N LEU A 300 9.75 -8.53 27.15
CA LEU A 300 9.45 -9.66 28.04
C LEU A 300 10.24 -9.62 29.35
N TYR A 301 11.50 -9.21 29.26
CA TYR A 301 12.48 -9.13 30.33
C TYR A 301 12.87 -7.67 30.56
N LYS A 302 12.91 -7.23 31.81
CA LYS A 302 13.36 -5.86 32.11
C LYS A 302 14.88 -5.79 32.05
N LEU A 303 15.44 -5.79 30.83
CA LEU A 303 16.86 -5.53 30.60
C LEU A 303 17.26 -4.18 31.21
N LYS A 304 18.42 -4.13 31.85
CA LYS A 304 18.94 -2.88 32.38
C LYS A 304 19.54 -2.04 31.23
N PRO A 305 19.57 -0.71 31.34
CA PRO A 305 20.14 0.16 30.31
C PRO A 305 21.58 -0.16 29.92
N LEU A 306 22.41 -0.65 30.86
CA LEU A 306 23.79 -1.07 30.56
C LEU A 306 23.83 -2.36 29.73
N GLU A 307 23.04 -3.35 30.11
CA GLU A 307 22.93 -4.65 29.41
C GLU A 307 22.45 -4.43 27.97
N TYR A 308 21.39 -3.63 27.78
CA TYR A 308 20.91 -3.23 26.46
C TYR A 308 22.00 -2.60 25.58
N LYS A 309 22.76 -1.64 26.14
CA LYS A 309 23.82 -0.94 25.39
C LYS A 309 24.97 -1.86 25.01
N GLU A 310 25.34 -2.79 25.89
CA GLU A 310 26.38 -3.78 25.60
C GLU A 310 25.94 -4.74 24.49
N GLU A 311 24.71 -5.24 24.59
CA GLU A 311 24.15 -6.15 23.58
C GLU A 311 24.00 -5.47 22.22
N LEU A 312 23.42 -4.27 22.16
CA LEU A 312 23.30 -3.52 20.91
C LEU A 312 24.68 -3.21 20.28
N LYS A 313 25.70 -2.90 21.09
CA LYS A 313 27.07 -2.71 20.59
C LYS A 313 27.65 -3.99 20.00
N ASN A 314 27.38 -5.14 20.61
CA ASN A 314 27.81 -6.43 20.06
C ASN A 314 27.14 -6.70 18.72
N ILE A 315 25.84 -6.45 18.60
CA ILE A 315 25.08 -6.56 17.34
C ILE A 315 25.70 -5.64 16.26
N ILE A 316 26.00 -4.39 16.61
CA ILE A 316 26.65 -3.45 15.69
C ILE A 316 28.03 -3.96 15.24
N ASN A 317 28.85 -4.47 16.15
CA ASN A 317 30.18 -4.99 15.81
C ASN A 317 30.09 -6.20 14.87
N LEU A 318 29.19 -7.16 15.16
CA LEU A 318 28.95 -8.31 14.28
C LEU A 318 28.48 -7.87 12.90
N PHE A 319 27.57 -6.88 12.86
CA PHE A 319 27.11 -6.34 11.60
C PHE A 319 28.23 -5.62 10.83
N GLU A 320 29.11 -4.88 11.50
CA GLU A 320 30.30 -4.28 10.87
C GLU A 320 31.27 -5.33 10.30
N ASP A 321 31.43 -6.47 11.00
CA ASP A 321 32.25 -7.59 10.53
C ASP A 321 31.64 -8.21 9.26
N ASP A 322 30.32 -8.44 9.24
CA ASP A 322 29.58 -8.94 8.07
C ASP A 322 29.75 -8.00 6.85
N LEU A 323 29.65 -6.68 7.05
CA LEU A 323 29.87 -5.70 5.98
C LEU A 323 31.33 -5.69 5.48
N SER A 324 32.28 -5.84 6.40
CA SER A 324 33.71 -5.87 6.07
C SER A 324 34.07 -7.11 5.24
N TYR A 325 33.47 -8.27 5.56
CA TYR A 325 33.64 -9.51 4.80
C TYR A 325 33.20 -9.36 3.34
N GLU A 326 32.12 -8.62 3.11
CA GLU A 326 31.58 -8.35 1.77
C GLU A 326 32.28 -7.18 1.03
N GLY A 327 33.28 -6.55 1.67
CA GLY A 327 34.00 -5.41 1.10
C GLY A 327 33.14 -4.14 1.01
N ILE A 328 32.04 -4.06 1.76
CA ILE A 328 31.17 -2.89 1.83
C ILE A 328 31.84 -1.87 2.75
N ASN A 329 32.67 -0.99 2.15
CA ASN A 329 33.41 0.03 2.89
C ASN A 329 32.49 1.05 3.57
N LYS A 330 32.88 1.53 4.77
CA LYS A 330 32.30 2.66 5.51
C LYS A 330 32.38 3.96 4.69
N GLY A 331 31.52 4.08 3.70
CA GLY A 331 31.48 5.16 2.72
C GLY A 331 30.47 6.25 3.04
N ILE A 332 30.31 6.62 4.31
CA ILE A 332 29.72 7.92 4.66
C ILE A 332 30.74 8.65 5.52
N ASN A 333 31.49 9.56 4.88
CA ASN A 333 32.10 10.67 5.59
C ASN A 333 30.97 11.45 6.27
N ILE A 334 30.72 11.15 7.55
CA ILE A 334 29.92 12.01 8.42
C ILE A 334 30.75 13.28 8.63
N TYR A 335 30.67 14.20 7.67
CA TYR A 335 30.95 15.60 7.97
C TYR A 335 29.79 16.09 8.83
N CYS A 336 29.92 15.90 10.14
CA CYS A 336 29.21 16.72 11.11
C CYS A 336 29.51 18.19 10.78
N LYS A 337 28.46 18.98 10.54
CA LYS A 337 28.46 20.41 10.82
C LYS A 337 27.21 20.75 11.61
#